data_AF-A0A948X0Y3-F1
#
_entry.id   AF-A0A948X0Y3-F1
#
_cell.length_a   1.000
_cell.length_b   1.000
_cell.length_c   1.000
_cell.angle_alpha   90.00
_cell.angle_beta   90.00
_cell.angle_gamma   90.00
#
_symmetry.space_group_name_H-M   'P 1'
#
loop_
_entity.id
_entity.type
_entity.pdbx_description
1 polymer ?
#
loop_
_entity_poly.entity_id
_entity_poly.type
_entity_poly.pdbx_seq_one_letter_code
_entity_poly.pdbx_strand_id
1 'polypeptide(L)'
;MKKSKLKSLWQQAVATGCMGLGLLGLSTFLSTAQAYEIKTVFHTEHFAINQVILGQNETLDGPTQSSITGDIQTLNRSNKLYQSTTVVFPAGSPGYTGRINTPIEGVLTISNYNSNKDRIFFDTNAQYAANGGLYIGYEQLSEMINQKVLNTLIGELKDLPVVYTDVPVSGTGFDPTTNSFFVTGISDATILDARIDDSTYYTKETYYKLNKSCKVDLLFFTDRIVPNIPLFISGRAAINRINCTQPLDQAQQQQPPQTQQQ
;
A
#
# COMPACT_ATOMS: atom_id res chain seq x y z
N MET A 1 -68.49 24.50 -7.78
CA MET A 1 -69.33 25.36 -6.90
C MET A 1 -70.13 24.48 -5.94
N LYS A 2 -70.22 24.90 -4.66
CA LYS A 2 -71.11 24.42 -3.57
C LYS A 2 -70.86 22.99 -3.07
N LYS A 3 -70.06 22.79 -2.01
CA LYS A 3 -70.41 22.85 -0.57
C LYS A 3 -71.54 21.90 -0.12
N SER A 4 -71.09 20.87 0.62
CA SER A 4 -71.48 20.55 2.01
C SER A 4 -72.85 19.90 2.28
N LYS A 5 -72.84 18.76 2.98
CA LYS A 5 -73.19 18.57 4.41
C LYS A 5 -73.57 17.09 4.64
N LEU A 6 -72.87 16.32 5.47
CA LEU A 6 -72.93 16.28 6.95
C LEU A 6 -74.22 15.62 7.45
N LYS A 7 -74.07 14.41 8.04
CA LYS A 7 -74.81 13.83 9.20
C LYS A 7 -74.69 12.29 9.17
N SER A 8 -73.95 11.68 10.11
CA SER A 8 -74.42 11.12 11.39
C SER A 8 -75.25 9.84 11.18
N LEU A 9 -75.08 8.69 11.84
CA LEU A 9 -74.77 8.39 13.23
C LEU A 9 -74.26 6.93 13.32
N TRP A 10 -73.36 6.69 14.27
CA TRP A 10 -73.38 5.61 15.28
C TRP A 10 -73.91 4.22 14.90
N GLN A 11 -73.05 3.21 15.02
CA GLN A 11 -73.22 2.16 16.04
C GLN A 11 -71.91 1.41 16.27
N GLN A 12 -71.52 1.32 17.53
CA GLN A 12 -70.43 0.50 18.04
C GLN A 12 -70.85 -0.97 18.07
N ALA A 13 -69.93 -1.87 17.76
CA ALA A 13 -69.91 -3.20 18.37
C ALA A 13 -68.45 -3.54 18.68
N VAL A 14 -68.26 -3.90 19.95
CA VAL A 14 -67.02 -4.12 20.68
C VAL A 14 -66.62 -5.60 20.56
N ALA A 15 -65.33 -5.84 20.81
CA ALA A 15 -64.72 -7.09 21.28
C ALA A 15 -64.48 -8.19 20.25
N THR A 16 -63.47 -9.04 20.35
CA THR A 16 -62.21 -9.11 21.11
C THR A 16 -61.57 -10.40 20.60
N GLY A 17 -60.28 -10.37 20.26
CA GLY A 17 -59.40 -11.53 20.32
C GLY A 17 -59.49 -12.55 19.18
N CYS A 18 -58.39 -12.70 18.44
CA CYS A 18 -57.51 -13.84 18.69
C CYS A 18 -56.17 -13.63 18.00
N MET A 19 -55.13 -13.92 18.78
CA MET A 19 -53.73 -13.99 18.40
C MET A 19 -53.56 -14.91 17.19
N GLY A 20 -52.73 -14.51 16.24
CA GLY A 20 -52.47 -15.31 15.05
C GLY A 20 -51.29 -14.77 14.25
N LEU A 21 -50.08 -14.98 14.78
CA LEU A 21 -48.83 -15.16 14.05
C LEU A 21 -48.54 -14.15 12.92
N GLY A 22 -48.08 -12.97 13.31
CA GLY A 22 -47.22 -12.15 12.45
C GLY A 22 -45.84 -12.80 12.31
N LEU A 23 -45.70 -13.76 11.39
CA LEU A 23 -44.41 -14.11 10.79
C LEU A 23 -44.13 -13.12 9.66
N LEU A 24 -43.95 -11.85 10.01
CA LEU A 24 -43.34 -10.87 9.13
C LEU A 24 -41.83 -11.06 9.25
N GLY A 25 -41.22 -11.39 8.11
CA GLY A 25 -39.80 -11.68 7.97
C GLY A 25 -38.92 -10.60 8.59
N LEU A 26 -38.20 -10.98 9.63
CA LEU A 26 -36.86 -10.48 9.84
C LEU A 26 -35.90 -11.52 9.27
N SER A 27 -35.66 -11.43 7.96
CA SER A 27 -34.35 -11.82 7.43
C SER A 27 -33.35 -10.85 8.06
N THR A 28 -32.88 -11.19 9.25
CA THR A 28 -31.66 -10.62 9.80
C THR A 28 -30.56 -11.01 8.82
N PHE A 29 -30.27 -10.09 7.89
CA PHE A 29 -28.93 -10.02 7.33
C PHE A 29 -28.02 -9.81 8.53
N LEU A 30 -27.45 -10.89 9.04
CA LEU A 30 -26.29 -10.85 9.92
C LEU A 30 -25.16 -10.27 9.06
N SER A 31 -25.16 -8.96 8.87
CA SER A 31 -23.92 -8.25 8.63
C SER A 31 -23.09 -8.50 9.86
N THR A 32 -22.16 -9.45 9.78
CA THR A 32 -21.05 -9.50 10.73
C THR A 32 -20.42 -8.12 10.69
N ALA A 33 -20.70 -7.31 11.71
CA ALA A 33 -20.03 -6.03 11.87
C ALA A 33 -18.55 -6.37 12.00
N GLN A 34 -17.79 -6.16 10.94
CA GLN A 34 -16.36 -6.33 10.97
C GLN A 34 -15.81 -5.27 11.92
N ALA A 35 -14.99 -5.73 12.85
CA ALA A 35 -14.57 -4.99 14.03
C ALA A 35 -13.17 -4.38 13.84
N TYR A 36 -12.81 -4.00 12.61
CA TYR A 36 -11.55 -3.33 12.33
C TYR A 36 -11.74 -1.82 12.16
N GLU A 37 -10.69 -1.05 12.50
CA GLU A 37 -10.66 0.40 12.30
C GLU A 37 -9.67 0.76 11.19
N ILE A 38 -10.12 1.53 10.20
CA ILE A 38 -9.25 2.13 9.18
C ILE A 38 -8.84 3.52 9.65
N LYS A 39 -7.54 3.79 9.67
CA LYS A 39 -6.98 5.12 9.94
C LYS A 39 -5.96 5.51 8.89
N THR A 40 -6.11 6.68 8.28
CA THR A 40 -5.08 7.26 7.41
C THR A 40 -4.00 7.90 8.27
N VAL A 41 -2.76 7.43 8.14
CA VAL A 41 -1.60 7.92 8.91
C VAL A 41 -0.78 8.95 8.13
N PHE A 42 -0.86 8.89 6.80
CA PHE A 42 -0.17 9.79 5.91
C PHE A 42 -1.03 10.01 4.66
N HIS A 43 -1.06 11.24 4.16
CA HIS A 43 -1.87 11.60 3.00
C HIS A 43 -1.26 12.80 2.26
N THR A 44 -1.25 12.71 0.94
CA THR A 44 -0.97 13.82 0.01
C THR A 44 -2.14 13.97 -0.96
N GLU A 45 -2.00 14.77 -2.02
CA GLU A 45 -3.08 14.90 -3.00
C GLU A 45 -3.36 13.57 -3.73
N HIS A 46 -2.32 12.79 -4.02
CA HIS A 46 -2.46 11.56 -4.82
C HIS A 46 -2.06 10.27 -4.10
N PHE A 47 -1.49 10.34 -2.90
CA PHE A 47 -0.99 9.18 -2.15
C PHE A 47 -1.54 9.11 -0.74
N ALA A 48 -1.72 7.90 -0.22
CA ALA A 48 -2.04 7.69 1.19
C ALA A 48 -1.37 6.44 1.77
N ILE A 49 -1.03 6.50 3.06
CA ILE A 49 -0.73 5.32 3.87
C ILE A 49 -1.82 5.21 4.93
N ASN A 50 -2.46 4.05 4.98
CA ASN A 50 -3.47 3.71 5.95
C ASN A 50 -2.96 2.59 6.87
N GLN A 51 -3.54 2.52 8.06
CA GLN A 51 -3.47 1.34 8.89
C GLN A 51 -4.87 0.77 9.11
N VAL A 52 -4.92 -0.54 9.26
CA VAL A 52 -6.07 -1.26 9.77
C VAL A 52 -5.62 -1.97 11.04
N ILE A 53 -6.35 -1.80 12.14
CA ILE A 53 -6.16 -2.62 13.33
C ILE A 53 -7.35 -3.56 13.42
N LEU A 54 -7.08 -4.87 13.39
CA LEU A 54 -8.12 -5.90 13.50
C LEU A 54 -8.80 -5.86 14.88
N GLY A 55 -10.09 -6.20 14.91
CA GLY A 55 -10.84 -6.32 16.14
C GLY A 55 -10.44 -7.54 16.97
N GLN A 56 -10.86 -7.55 18.24
CA GLN A 56 -10.69 -8.72 19.09
C GLN A 56 -11.39 -9.94 18.45
N ASN A 57 -10.65 -11.03 18.25
CA ASN A 57 -11.07 -12.26 17.56
C ASN A 57 -11.27 -12.14 16.04
N GLU A 58 -10.88 -11.03 15.40
CA GLU A 58 -10.75 -11.00 13.94
C GLU A 58 -9.40 -11.54 13.50
N THR A 59 -9.41 -12.24 12.35
CA THR A 59 -8.21 -12.70 11.66
C THR A 59 -8.23 -12.18 10.23
N LEU A 60 -7.06 -12.04 9.61
CA LEU A 60 -6.95 -11.64 8.22
C LEU A 60 -7.25 -12.83 7.28
N ASP A 61 -8.50 -13.27 7.28
CA ASP A 61 -9.00 -14.30 6.37
C ASP A 61 -9.55 -13.70 5.06
N GLY A 62 -9.92 -14.55 4.09
CA GLY A 62 -10.40 -14.10 2.77
C GLY A 62 -11.58 -13.11 2.82
N PRO A 63 -12.62 -13.35 3.64
CA PRO A 63 -13.72 -12.41 3.85
C PRO A 63 -13.26 -11.06 4.42
N THR A 64 -12.44 -11.06 5.48
CA THR A 64 -11.94 -9.83 6.11
C THR A 64 -11.05 -9.03 5.16
N GLN A 65 -10.16 -9.73 4.44
CA GLN A 65 -9.31 -9.16 3.39
C GLN A 65 -10.15 -8.49 2.28
N SER A 66 -11.22 -9.16 1.84
CA SER A 66 -12.10 -8.65 0.78
C SER A 66 -12.83 -7.38 1.20
N SER A 67 -13.30 -7.32 2.45
CA SER A 67 -13.95 -6.11 2.96
C SER A 67 -12.99 -4.95 3.14
N ILE A 68 -11.82 -5.19 3.76
CA ILE A 68 -10.78 -4.16 3.88
C ILE A 68 -10.43 -3.61 2.49
N THR A 69 -10.30 -4.50 1.50
CA THR A 69 -10.04 -4.09 0.12
C THR A 69 -11.16 -3.19 -0.43
N GLY A 70 -12.43 -3.58 -0.27
CA GLY A 70 -13.58 -2.80 -0.74
C GLY A 70 -13.68 -1.41 -0.10
N ASP A 71 -13.44 -1.32 1.21
CA ASP A 71 -13.48 -0.06 1.96
C ASP A 71 -12.34 0.88 1.53
N ILE A 72 -11.12 0.35 1.38
CA ILE A 72 -9.97 1.13 0.89
C ILE A 72 -10.15 1.56 -0.57
N GLN A 73 -10.72 0.72 -1.44
CA GLN A 73 -11.06 1.12 -2.81
C GLN A 73 -12.05 2.29 -2.84
N THR A 74 -13.06 2.24 -1.98
CA THR A 74 -14.06 3.30 -1.86
C THR A 74 -13.39 4.61 -1.40
N LEU A 75 -12.53 4.52 -0.38
CA LEU A 75 -11.75 5.64 0.12
C LEU A 75 -10.87 6.26 -0.99
N ASN A 76 -10.12 5.44 -1.72
CA ASN A 76 -9.24 5.91 -2.80
C ASN A 76 -10.00 6.65 -3.89
N ARG A 77 -11.15 6.12 -4.32
CA ARG A 77 -11.98 6.76 -5.35
C ARG A 77 -12.55 8.09 -4.87
N SER A 78 -13.00 8.15 -3.62
CA SER A 78 -13.56 9.38 -3.03
C SER A 78 -12.50 10.50 -2.93
N ASN A 79 -11.26 10.13 -2.61
CA ASN A 79 -10.14 11.05 -2.47
C ASN A 79 -9.32 11.22 -3.76
N LYS A 80 -9.69 10.54 -4.86
CA LYS A 80 -9.00 10.55 -6.15
C LYS A 80 -7.51 10.18 -6.06
N LEU A 81 -7.18 9.24 -5.18
CA LEU A 81 -5.80 8.77 -4.97
C LEU A 81 -5.33 7.92 -6.15
N TYR A 82 -4.08 8.13 -6.58
CA TYR A 82 -3.42 7.25 -7.54
C TYR A 82 -2.83 6.02 -6.88
N GLN A 83 -2.42 6.10 -5.62
CA GLN A 83 -2.06 4.92 -4.85
C GLN A 83 -2.35 5.09 -3.37
N SER A 84 -2.77 4.00 -2.74
CA SER A 84 -2.72 3.86 -1.29
C SER A 84 -2.05 2.56 -0.89
N THR A 85 -1.33 2.59 0.23
CA THR A 85 -0.86 1.39 0.90
C THR A 85 -1.51 1.30 2.28
N THR A 86 -2.08 0.15 2.61
CA THR A 86 -2.79 -0.11 3.85
C THR A 86 -2.11 -1.26 4.56
N VAL A 87 -1.62 -1.01 5.77
CA VAL A 87 -0.99 -2.06 6.60
C VAL A 87 -1.98 -2.59 7.61
N VAL A 88 -2.15 -3.90 7.64
CA VAL A 88 -3.06 -4.58 8.56
C VAL A 88 -2.28 -5.06 9.76
N PHE A 89 -2.69 -4.61 10.95
CA PHE A 89 -2.11 -4.97 12.23
C PHE A 89 -3.03 -5.91 13.01
N PRO A 90 -2.48 -6.83 13.81
CA PRO A 90 -3.28 -7.67 14.69
C PRO A 90 -4.01 -6.86 15.77
N ALA A 91 -5.00 -7.49 16.40
CA ALA A 91 -5.74 -6.90 17.51
C ALA A 91 -4.82 -6.48 18.67
N GLY A 92 -5.07 -5.29 19.21
CA GLY A 92 -4.27 -4.73 20.30
C GLY A 92 -2.88 -4.19 19.89
N SER A 93 -2.56 -4.21 18.60
CA SER A 93 -1.32 -3.60 18.09
C SER A 93 -1.29 -2.08 18.30
N PRO A 94 -0.12 -1.49 18.62
CA PRO A 94 0.03 -0.03 18.62
C PRO A 94 -0.01 0.59 17.21
N GLY A 95 -0.08 -0.22 16.15
CA GLY A 95 -0.04 0.25 14.76
C GLY A 95 1.24 1.03 14.46
N TYR A 96 1.12 2.08 13.64
CA TYR A 96 2.24 2.97 13.32
C TYR A 96 2.70 3.88 14.47
N THR A 97 1.97 3.92 15.59
CA THR A 97 2.46 4.62 16.80
C THR A 97 3.48 3.77 17.58
N GLY A 98 3.63 2.49 17.21
CA GLY A 98 4.62 1.58 17.75
C GLY A 98 6.02 1.74 17.13
N ARG A 99 6.79 0.65 17.13
CA ARG A 99 8.15 0.61 16.54
C ARG A 99 8.09 0.16 15.08
N ILE A 100 9.15 0.44 14.32
CA ILE A 100 9.27 0.01 12.91
C ILE A 100 9.15 -1.51 12.72
N ASN A 101 9.50 -2.31 13.73
CA ASN A 101 9.41 -3.76 13.75
C ASN A 101 8.13 -4.28 14.42
N THR A 102 7.10 -3.44 14.52
CA THR A 102 5.77 -3.88 14.99
C THR A 102 5.24 -4.94 14.01
N PRO A 103 4.82 -6.12 14.49
CA PRO A 103 4.29 -7.17 13.63
C PRO A 103 3.01 -6.74 12.89
N ILE A 104 2.84 -7.25 11.68
CA ILE A 104 1.67 -7.00 10.82
C ILE A 104 1.14 -8.33 10.27
N GLU A 105 -0.11 -8.31 9.84
CA GLU A 105 -0.79 -9.43 9.17
C GLU A 105 -0.66 -9.35 7.64
N GLY A 106 -0.41 -8.16 7.11
CA GLY A 106 -0.10 -7.98 5.69
C GLY A 106 -0.21 -6.54 5.21
N VAL A 107 0.08 -6.35 3.93
CA VAL A 107 0.10 -5.04 3.26
C VAL A 107 -0.74 -5.09 2.01
N LEU A 108 -1.78 -4.25 1.95
CA LEU A 108 -2.60 -4.01 0.77
C LEU A 108 -2.09 -2.78 0.04
N THR A 109 -1.80 -2.91 -1.25
CA THR A 109 -1.54 -1.77 -2.15
C THR A 109 -2.61 -1.72 -3.22
N ILE A 110 -3.21 -0.55 -3.39
CA ILE A 110 -4.16 -0.26 -4.46
C ILE A 110 -3.61 0.90 -5.27
N SER A 111 -3.46 0.72 -6.58
CA SER A 111 -2.98 1.77 -7.48
C SER A 111 -3.84 1.92 -8.74
N ASN A 112 -4.03 3.15 -9.19
CA ASN A 112 -4.77 3.53 -10.38
C ASN A 112 -4.18 4.81 -10.96
N TYR A 113 -3.09 4.68 -11.70
CA TYR A 113 -2.38 5.80 -12.32
C TYR A 113 -3.11 6.33 -13.57
N ASN A 114 -4.42 6.60 -13.49
CA ASN A 114 -5.31 6.87 -14.64
C ASN A 114 -5.42 5.72 -15.65
N SER A 115 -5.19 4.48 -15.20
CA SER A 115 -5.44 3.27 -15.99
C SER A 115 -6.93 2.93 -16.14
N ASN A 116 -7.83 3.66 -15.47
CA ASN A 116 -9.26 3.35 -15.30
C ASN A 116 -9.54 1.98 -14.66
N LYS A 117 -8.52 1.33 -14.11
CA LYS A 117 -8.59 0.02 -13.45
C LYS A 117 -7.67 0.01 -12.25
N ASP A 118 -8.22 -0.32 -11.09
CA ASP A 118 -7.45 -0.51 -9.87
C ASP A 118 -6.61 -1.77 -9.98
N ARG A 119 -5.32 -1.66 -9.70
CA ARG A 119 -4.42 -2.78 -9.45
C ARG A 119 -4.35 -3.00 -7.96
N ILE A 120 -4.77 -4.18 -7.54
CA ILE A 120 -4.86 -4.55 -6.12
C ILE A 120 -3.83 -5.64 -5.89
N PHE A 121 -2.90 -5.38 -4.97
CA PHE A 121 -1.92 -6.35 -4.53
C PHE A 121 -1.99 -6.46 -3.02
N PHE A 122 -2.08 -7.67 -2.50
CA PHE A 122 -2.11 -7.93 -1.07
C PHE A 122 -0.98 -8.90 -0.73
N ASP A 123 -0.01 -8.44 0.05
CA ASP A 123 1.12 -9.25 0.50
C ASP A 123 0.96 -9.66 1.96
N THR A 124 0.69 -10.94 2.18
CA THR A 124 0.63 -11.55 3.52
C THR A 124 1.99 -12.07 3.99
N ASN A 125 3.05 -11.97 3.17
CA ASN A 125 4.41 -12.35 3.57
C ASN A 125 5.16 -11.20 4.24
N ALA A 126 4.65 -9.98 4.14
CA ALA A 126 5.17 -8.82 4.84
C ALA A 126 4.97 -9.00 6.36
N GLN A 127 6.06 -8.89 7.13
CA GLN A 127 6.05 -9.25 8.56
C GLN A 127 6.06 -8.06 9.50
N TYR A 128 6.50 -6.88 9.05
CA TYR A 128 6.69 -5.72 9.92
C TYR A 128 6.14 -4.42 9.35
N ALA A 129 5.82 -3.46 10.23
CA ALA A 129 5.31 -2.13 9.87
C ALA A 129 6.20 -1.37 8.87
N ALA A 130 7.51 -1.62 8.88
CA ALA A 130 8.46 -1.09 7.90
C ALA A 130 8.16 -1.49 6.44
N ASN A 131 7.35 -2.52 6.22
CA ASN A 131 6.85 -2.92 4.90
C ASN A 131 5.67 -2.07 4.40
N GLY A 132 5.23 -1.07 5.17
CA GLY A 132 4.25 -0.10 4.70
C GLY A 132 4.92 1.19 4.23
N GLY A 133 4.61 1.60 3.01
CA GLY A 133 5.21 2.74 2.35
C GLY A 133 4.64 2.96 0.96
N LEU A 134 5.16 3.95 0.25
CA LEU A 134 4.83 4.18 -1.15
C LEU A 134 5.71 3.29 -2.04
N TYR A 135 5.12 2.28 -2.67
CA TYR A 135 5.82 1.33 -3.54
C TYR A 135 5.52 1.63 -5.00
N ILE A 136 6.56 1.85 -5.80
CA ILE A 136 6.42 2.04 -7.25
C ILE A 136 7.35 1.06 -7.96
N GLY A 137 6.78 0.09 -8.66
CA GLY A 137 7.55 -0.83 -9.49
C GLY A 137 8.23 -0.09 -10.64
N TYR A 138 9.44 -0.50 -10.99
CA TYR A 138 10.19 0.12 -12.08
C TYR A 138 9.43 0.09 -13.43
N GLU A 139 8.67 -0.98 -13.68
CA GLU A 139 7.78 -1.07 -14.84
C GLU A 139 6.58 -0.11 -14.74
N GLN A 140 6.04 0.12 -13.54
CA GLN A 140 4.93 1.04 -13.31
C GLN A 140 5.33 2.49 -13.60
N LEU A 141 6.59 2.88 -13.35
CA LEU A 141 7.09 4.20 -13.78
C LEU A 141 6.94 4.41 -15.29
N SER A 142 7.23 3.38 -16.08
CA SER A 142 7.11 3.45 -17.54
C SER A 142 5.66 3.66 -17.98
N GLU A 143 4.70 3.05 -17.26
CA GLU A 143 3.28 3.24 -17.52
C GLU A 143 2.80 4.65 -17.16
N MET A 144 3.25 5.21 -16.03
CA MET A 144 2.92 6.58 -15.62
C MET A 144 3.38 7.62 -16.65
N ILE A 145 4.56 7.39 -17.26
CA ILE A 145 5.08 8.22 -18.34
C ILE A 145 4.16 8.11 -19.56
N ASN A 146 3.82 6.89 -19.99
CA ASN A 146 2.96 6.65 -21.14
C ASN A 146 1.56 7.25 -20.98
N GLN A 147 1.04 7.29 -19.76
CA GLN A 147 -0.26 7.86 -19.41
C GLN A 147 -0.22 9.37 -19.14
N LYS A 148 0.96 10.01 -19.24
CA LYS A 148 1.20 11.44 -18.98
C LYS A 148 0.79 11.91 -17.56
N VAL A 149 0.71 10.98 -16.61
CA VAL A 149 0.29 11.27 -15.22
C VAL A 149 1.46 11.76 -14.38
N LEU A 150 2.67 11.35 -14.77
CA LEU A 150 3.87 11.64 -14.00
C LEU A 150 4.11 13.14 -13.78
N ASN A 151 3.78 14.00 -14.75
CA ASN A 151 3.94 15.46 -14.60
C ASN A 151 3.17 16.02 -13.41
N THR A 152 2.00 15.46 -13.10
CA THR A 152 1.20 15.83 -11.94
C THR A 152 1.82 15.31 -10.65
N LEU A 153 2.54 14.18 -10.71
CA LEU A 153 3.09 13.49 -9.55
C LEU A 153 4.50 13.93 -9.15
N ILE A 154 5.26 14.56 -10.05
CA ILE A 154 6.66 14.91 -9.81
C ILE A 154 6.85 15.76 -8.57
N GLY A 155 5.92 16.67 -8.27
CA GLY A 155 6.00 17.50 -7.07
C GLY A 155 6.04 16.64 -5.81
N GLU A 156 5.05 15.76 -5.66
CA GLU A 156 4.98 14.86 -4.50
C GLU A 156 6.11 13.83 -4.50
N LEU A 157 6.43 13.19 -5.64
CA LEU A 157 7.49 12.16 -5.70
C LEU A 157 8.90 12.70 -5.40
N LYS A 158 9.11 14.03 -5.44
CA LYS A 158 10.36 14.65 -4.97
C LYS A 158 10.43 14.72 -3.44
N ASP A 159 9.30 14.92 -2.79
CA ASP A 159 9.22 15.18 -1.36
C ASP A 159 8.94 13.91 -0.53
N LEU A 160 8.60 12.81 -1.20
CA LEU A 160 8.27 11.54 -0.55
C LEU A 160 9.43 10.54 -0.64
N PRO A 161 9.73 9.81 0.46
CA PRO A 161 10.48 8.57 0.35
C PRO A 161 9.64 7.53 -0.40
N VAL A 162 10.21 6.97 -1.47
CA VAL A 162 9.54 5.98 -2.32
C VAL A 162 10.36 4.71 -2.34
N VAL A 163 9.72 3.55 -2.21
CA VAL A 163 10.37 2.27 -2.48
C VAL A 163 10.18 1.93 -3.95
N TYR A 164 11.24 2.08 -4.74
CA TYR A 164 11.24 1.59 -6.12
C TYR A 164 11.56 0.10 -6.12
N THR A 165 10.64 -0.72 -6.63
CA THR A 165 10.81 -2.18 -6.64
C THR A 165 11.27 -2.69 -8.00
N ASP A 166 12.01 -3.80 -7.97
CA ASP A 166 12.46 -4.54 -9.14
C ASP A 166 13.26 -3.69 -10.15
N VAL A 167 14.03 -2.72 -9.66
CA VAL A 167 14.90 -1.86 -10.47
C VAL A 167 16.00 -2.73 -11.10
N PRO A 168 16.08 -2.83 -12.43
CA PRO A 168 17.10 -3.64 -13.08
C PRO A 168 18.47 -2.96 -12.94
N VAL A 169 19.47 -3.68 -12.45
CA VAL A 169 20.84 -3.15 -12.41
C VAL A 169 21.37 -3.10 -13.84
N SER A 170 21.47 -1.91 -14.42
CA SER A 170 21.99 -1.72 -15.78
C SER A 170 23.46 -1.31 -15.77
N GLY A 171 23.87 -0.63 -14.70
CA GLY A 171 25.26 -0.27 -14.42
C GLY A 171 25.47 -0.08 -12.92
N THR A 172 26.72 -0.19 -12.50
CA THR A 172 27.18 0.20 -11.18
C THR A 172 28.40 1.10 -11.34
N GLY A 173 28.62 1.98 -10.37
CA GLY A 173 29.70 2.95 -10.41
C GLY A 173 30.20 3.29 -9.02
N PHE A 174 31.40 3.83 -8.97
CA PHE A 174 31.96 4.40 -7.74
C PHE A 174 32.44 5.80 -8.03
N ASP A 175 31.93 6.78 -7.31
CA ASP A 175 32.42 8.15 -7.35
C ASP A 175 33.49 8.33 -6.28
N PRO A 176 34.76 8.51 -6.64
CA PRO A 176 35.84 8.70 -5.68
C PRO A 176 35.74 10.06 -4.96
N THR A 177 35.04 11.05 -5.52
CA THR A 177 34.93 12.39 -4.91
C THR A 177 33.96 12.40 -3.74
N THR A 178 32.88 11.63 -3.84
CA THR A 178 31.87 11.46 -2.78
C THR A 178 32.05 10.14 -2.02
N ASN A 179 33.05 9.32 -2.38
CA ASN A 179 33.30 7.98 -1.84
C ASN A 179 32.02 7.12 -1.82
N SER A 180 31.22 7.22 -2.89
CA SER A 180 29.85 6.70 -2.95
C SER A 180 29.69 5.70 -4.07
N PHE A 181 28.93 4.64 -3.80
CA PHE A 181 28.58 3.63 -4.78
C PHE A 181 27.23 3.95 -5.42
N PHE A 182 27.11 3.65 -6.71
CA PHE A 182 25.92 3.96 -7.51
C PHE A 182 25.37 2.69 -8.15
N VAL A 183 24.04 2.62 -8.19
CA VAL A 183 23.28 1.66 -8.98
C VAL A 183 22.42 2.43 -9.95
N THR A 184 22.60 2.17 -11.24
CA THR A 184 21.80 2.79 -12.29
C THR A 184 20.89 1.74 -12.92
N GLY A 185 19.59 2.01 -12.93
CA GLY A 185 18.60 1.29 -13.73
C GLY A 185 18.25 2.06 -15.00
N ILE A 186 18.15 1.36 -16.12
CA ILE A 186 17.85 1.95 -17.43
C ILE A 186 16.76 1.12 -18.11
N SER A 187 15.77 1.83 -18.67
CA SER A 187 14.83 1.35 -19.67
C SER A 187 14.67 2.42 -20.76
N ASP A 188 13.92 2.11 -21.81
CA ASP A 188 13.60 3.09 -22.87
C ASP A 188 12.82 4.30 -22.33
N ALA A 189 12.10 4.14 -21.22
CA ALA A 189 11.27 5.18 -20.63
C ALA A 189 11.93 5.89 -19.44
N THR A 190 12.82 5.22 -18.70
CA THR A 190 13.31 5.71 -17.40
C THR A 190 14.79 5.42 -17.22
N ILE A 191 15.49 6.38 -16.60
CA ILE A 191 16.81 6.20 -16.00
C ILE A 191 16.65 6.54 -14.53
N LEU A 192 16.91 5.58 -13.65
CA LEU A 192 16.94 5.76 -12.20
C LEU A 192 18.38 5.59 -11.74
N ASP A 193 18.98 6.67 -11.26
CA ASP A 193 20.37 6.70 -10.80
C ASP A 193 20.42 6.90 -9.28
N ALA A 194 20.76 5.82 -8.58
CA ALA A 194 20.70 5.74 -7.13
C ALA A 194 22.10 5.75 -6.52
N ARG A 195 22.41 6.77 -5.72
CA ARG A 195 23.55 6.73 -4.82
C ARG A 195 23.20 5.91 -3.59
N ILE A 196 23.91 4.81 -3.37
CA ILE A 196 23.63 3.89 -2.27
C ILE A 196 24.33 4.40 -1.01
N ASP A 197 23.54 4.95 -0.09
CA ASP A 197 24.02 5.46 1.20
C ASP A 197 24.01 4.33 2.26
N ASP A 198 23.05 3.40 2.20
CA ASP A 198 22.90 2.32 3.18
C ASP A 198 22.19 1.06 2.61
N SER A 199 22.01 0.05 3.45
CA SER A 199 21.26 -1.18 3.16
C SER A 199 20.76 -1.80 4.46
N THR A 200 19.49 -2.20 4.51
CA THR A 200 18.89 -2.75 5.74
C THR A 200 19.39 -4.15 6.07
N TYR A 201 19.73 -4.96 5.06
CA TYR A 201 20.01 -6.40 5.23
C TYR A 201 21.33 -6.89 4.62
N TYR A 202 22.04 -6.05 3.89
CA TYR A 202 23.26 -6.41 3.14
C TYR A 202 24.44 -5.53 3.52
N THR A 203 25.63 -6.12 3.63
CA THR A 203 26.88 -5.38 3.85
C THR A 203 27.35 -4.68 2.58
N LYS A 204 28.29 -3.73 2.72
CA LYS A 204 28.87 -2.99 1.57
C LYS A 204 29.52 -3.93 0.57
N GLU A 205 30.25 -4.92 1.06
CA GLU A 205 30.92 -5.93 0.23
C GLU A 205 29.92 -6.75 -0.60
N THR A 206 28.72 -6.97 -0.08
CA THR A 206 27.67 -7.70 -0.79
C THR A 206 27.07 -6.86 -1.91
N TYR A 207 26.66 -5.61 -1.63
CA TYR A 207 26.02 -4.80 -2.66
C TYR A 207 27.00 -4.19 -3.68
N TYR A 208 28.30 -4.10 -3.39
CA TYR A 208 29.32 -3.75 -4.38
C TYR A 208 29.49 -4.81 -5.49
N LYS A 209 28.99 -6.03 -5.28
CA LYS A 209 29.02 -7.12 -6.28
C LYS A 209 27.81 -7.11 -7.22
N LEU A 210 26.86 -6.18 -7.04
CA LEU A 210 25.70 -6.06 -7.91
C LEU A 210 26.12 -5.96 -9.38
N ASN A 211 25.42 -6.73 -10.22
CA ASN A 211 25.72 -6.83 -11.64
C ASN A 211 24.42 -6.89 -12.45
N LYS A 212 24.53 -6.95 -13.78
CA LYS A 212 23.38 -6.86 -14.70
C LYS A 212 22.37 -8.00 -14.62
N SER A 213 22.69 -9.08 -13.90
CA SER A 213 21.77 -10.20 -13.65
C SER A 213 20.83 -9.95 -12.46
N CYS A 214 20.98 -8.80 -11.79
CA CYS A 214 20.28 -8.43 -10.57
C CYS A 214 19.15 -7.42 -10.80
N LYS A 215 18.13 -7.54 -9.96
CA LYS A 215 17.12 -6.51 -9.67
C LYS A 215 17.21 -6.14 -8.20
N VAL A 216 16.95 -4.87 -7.88
CA VAL A 216 17.01 -4.36 -6.52
C VAL A 216 15.75 -3.57 -6.17
N ASP A 217 15.36 -3.65 -4.90
CA ASP A 217 14.39 -2.71 -4.33
C ASP A 217 15.15 -1.64 -3.55
N LEU A 218 14.79 -0.38 -3.79
CA LEU A 218 15.49 0.78 -3.26
C LEU A 218 14.51 1.67 -2.49
N LEU A 219 14.75 1.87 -1.20
CA LEU A 219 14.16 3.03 -0.50
C LEU A 219 14.89 4.28 -0.98
N PHE A 220 14.19 5.14 -1.69
CA PHE A 220 14.77 6.21 -2.48
C PHE A 220 14.29 7.58 -2.01
N PHE A 221 15.25 8.49 -1.87
CA PHE A 221 15.05 9.90 -1.58
C PHE A 221 15.48 10.69 -2.80
N THR A 222 14.49 11.26 -3.48
CA THR A 222 14.69 11.95 -4.75
C THR A 222 15.44 13.26 -4.54
N ASP A 223 16.61 13.39 -5.16
CA ASP A 223 17.34 14.67 -5.21
C ASP A 223 16.96 15.46 -6.48
N ARG A 224 16.73 14.76 -7.60
CA ARG A 224 16.40 15.38 -8.89
C ARG A 224 15.47 14.52 -9.72
N ILE A 225 14.51 15.17 -10.38
CA ILE A 225 13.74 14.58 -11.48
C ILE A 225 13.82 15.52 -12.69
N VAL A 226 14.16 14.98 -13.85
CA VAL A 226 14.10 15.67 -15.15
C VAL A 226 12.99 15.01 -15.99
N PRO A 227 11.87 15.71 -16.24
CA PRO A 227 10.66 15.14 -16.86
C PRO A 227 10.74 14.88 -18.38
N ASN A 228 11.93 14.83 -18.95
CA ASN A 228 12.11 14.49 -20.37
C ASN A 228 12.06 12.97 -20.56
N ILE A 229 11.98 12.48 -21.80
CA ILE A 229 12.10 11.03 -22.08
C ILE A 229 13.53 10.74 -22.59
N PRO A 230 14.24 9.77 -22.01
CA PRO A 230 13.84 8.97 -20.84
C PRO A 230 13.78 9.83 -19.58
N LEU A 231 12.80 9.53 -18.71
CA LEU A 231 12.64 10.17 -17.41
C LEU A 231 13.88 9.92 -16.59
N PHE A 232 14.57 10.97 -16.20
CA PHE A 232 15.74 10.85 -15.33
C PHE A 232 15.35 11.16 -13.89
N ILE A 233 15.51 10.16 -13.01
CA ILE A 233 15.37 10.29 -11.56
C ILE A 233 16.75 10.01 -10.97
N SER A 234 17.26 10.92 -10.13
CA SER A 234 18.47 10.67 -9.35
C SER A 234 18.27 11.02 -7.89
N GLY A 235 18.97 10.32 -7.02
CA GLY A 235 18.80 10.50 -5.59
C GLY A 235 19.65 9.58 -4.76
N ARG A 236 19.38 9.63 -3.45
CA ARG A 236 20.02 8.79 -2.44
C ARG A 236 19.12 7.63 -2.13
N ALA A 237 19.69 6.45 -1.89
CA ALA A 237 18.92 5.26 -1.65
C ALA A 237 19.54 4.35 -0.60
N ALA A 238 18.68 3.55 0.02
CA ALA A 238 19.07 2.37 0.76
C ALA A 238 18.56 1.12 0.04
N ILE A 239 19.39 0.07 -0.03
CA ILE A 239 18.98 -1.21 -0.62
C ILE A 239 18.11 -1.97 0.38
N ASN A 240 16.89 -2.29 -0.04
CA ASN A 240 15.93 -3.06 0.74
C ASN A 240 15.96 -4.55 0.37
N ARG A 241 16.13 -4.88 -0.92
CA ARG A 241 16.14 -6.26 -1.41
C ARG A 241 17.06 -6.38 -2.61
N ILE A 242 17.77 -7.50 -2.71
CA ILE A 242 18.57 -7.89 -3.88
C ILE A 242 18.05 -9.23 -4.38
N ASN A 243 17.68 -9.29 -5.67
CA ASN A 243 17.29 -10.51 -6.36
C ASN A 243 18.14 -10.68 -7.62
N CYS A 244 19.04 -11.66 -7.63
CA CYS A 244 19.91 -11.94 -8.77
C CYS A 244 19.62 -13.32 -9.34
N THR A 245 19.56 -13.39 -10.67
CA THR A 245 19.42 -14.68 -11.39
C THR A 245 20.68 -15.54 -11.30
N GLN A 246 21.82 -14.93 -10.97
CA GLN A 246 23.05 -15.62 -10.59
C GLN A 246 23.40 -15.27 -9.13
N PRO A 247 23.85 -16.24 -8.31
CA PRO A 247 24.25 -15.95 -6.93
C PRO A 247 25.37 -14.91 -6.90
N LEU A 248 25.19 -13.85 -6.12
CA LEU A 248 26.31 -13.03 -5.67
C LEU A 248 27.11 -13.91 -4.71
N ASP A 249 28.40 -14.15 -4.97
CA ASP A 249 29.25 -15.01 -4.13
C ASP A 249 28.93 -14.83 -2.65
N GLN A 250 28.44 -15.90 -2.02
CA GLN A 250 27.78 -15.91 -0.71
C GLN A 250 28.64 -15.23 0.36
N ALA A 251 28.44 -13.94 0.56
CA ALA A 251 28.84 -13.23 1.76
C ALA A 251 27.59 -13.11 2.64
N GLN A 252 27.46 -14.10 3.53
CA GLN A 252 26.63 -14.14 4.74
C GLN A 252 25.42 -13.18 4.73
N GLN A 253 24.27 -13.68 4.30
CA GLN A 253 23.00 -13.12 4.75
C GLN A 253 23.01 -13.17 6.28
N GLN A 254 23.03 -12.02 6.94
CA GLN A 254 22.77 -11.98 8.37
C GLN A 254 21.31 -12.39 8.57
N GLN A 255 21.10 -13.62 9.04
CA GLN A 255 19.80 -14.03 9.54
C GLN A 255 19.36 -13.00 10.60
N PRO A 256 18.09 -12.59 10.63
CA PRO A 256 17.57 -11.82 11.75
C PRO A 256 17.86 -12.59 13.04
N PRO A 257 18.22 -11.90 14.15
CA PRO A 257 18.56 -12.56 15.40
C PRO A 257 17.41 -13.48 15.81
N GLN A 258 17.70 -14.78 15.88
CA GLN A 258 16.78 -15.74 16.46
C GLN A 258 16.53 -15.32 17.91
N THR A 259 15.30 -14.93 18.20
CA THR A 259 14.83 -14.70 19.56
C THR A 259 15.00 -16.02 20.31
N GLN A 260 16.00 -16.09 21.19
CA GLN A 260 16.07 -17.14 22.18
C GLN A 260 14.83 -17.00 23.07
N GLN A 261 13.86 -17.90 22.89
CA GLN A 261 12.81 -18.10 23.87
C GLN A 261 13.49 -18.56 25.17
N GLN A 262 13.39 -17.73 26.20
CA GLN A 262 13.52 -18.15 27.59
C GLN A 262 12.12 -18.41 28.15
#